data_AF-A0A7X4HV79-F1
#
_entry.id   AF-A0A7X4HV79-F1
#
_cell.length_a   1.000
_cell.length_b   1.000
_cell.length_c   1.000
_cell.angle_alpha   90.00
_cell.angle_beta   90.00
_cell.angle_gamma   90.00
#
_symmetry.space_group_name_H-M   'P 1'
#
loop_
_entity.id
_entity.type
_entity.pdbx_description
1 polymer ?
#
loop_
_entity_poly.entity_id
_entity_poly.type
_entity_poly.pdbx_seq_one_letter_code
_entity_poly.pdbx_strand_id
1 'polypeptide(L)'
;MLQERGQLDEALRIRTEEQLPVFEDLGDVRSQAITQSKIADILQERGQLDEALRIRTEEQLPVFEDLGDVRSQAITQSKIADILQERGQLDEALRIRTEEQLPIFEQLGDAHSLAVTQGEIADTLQERGQLDEALRLYEQEVLPGFEALKLPAESDRARTRIRELRARLG
;
A
#
# COMPACT_ATOMS: atom_id res chain seq x y z
N MET A 1 -18.18 9.22 11.09
CA MET A 1 -17.59 10.01 12.20
C MET A 1 -17.75 9.33 13.57
N LEU A 2 -18.75 9.61 14.43
CA LEU A 2 -18.77 9.01 15.79
C LEU A 2 -19.05 7.50 15.83
N GLN A 3 -20.04 7.03 15.06
CA GLN A 3 -20.40 5.61 15.00
C GLN A 3 -19.28 4.75 14.42
N GLU A 4 -18.68 5.23 13.32
CA GLU A 4 -17.54 4.60 12.65
C GLU A 4 -16.31 4.54 13.58
N ARG A 5 -16.01 5.61 14.31
CA ARG A 5 -14.91 5.62 15.29
C ARG A 5 -15.16 4.64 16.43
N GLY A 6 -16.40 4.56 16.92
CA GLY A 6 -16.79 3.57 17.94
C GLY A 6 -16.69 2.12 17.44
N GLN A 7 -17.05 1.87 16.17
CA GLN A 7 -16.86 0.55 15.55
C GLN A 7 -15.39 0.20 15.40
N LEU A 8 -14.53 1.16 15.03
CA LEU A 8 -13.09 0.96 14.97
C LEU A 8 -12.49 0.71 16.36
N ASP A 9 -13.00 1.35 17.42
CA ASP A 9 -12.52 1.14 18.80
C ASP A 9 -12.83 -0.28 19.27
N GLU A 10 -14.06 -0.74 19.05
CA GLU A 10 -14.46 -2.10 19.37
C GLU A 10 -13.68 -3.13 18.53
N ALA A 11 -13.53 -2.86 17.23
CA ALA A 11 -12.76 -3.67 16.30
C ALA A 11 -11.28 -3.82 16.71
N LEU A 12 -10.66 -2.73 17.15
CA LEU A 12 -9.28 -2.73 17.65
C LEU A 12 -9.18 -3.52 18.95
N ARG A 13 -10.08 -3.27 19.91
CA ARG A 13 -10.13 -3.98 21.19
C ARG A 13 -10.25 -5.49 21.00
N ILE A 14 -11.22 -5.95 20.20
CA ILE A 14 -11.44 -7.39 19.94
C ILE A 14 -10.18 -8.02 19.32
N ARG A 15 -9.54 -7.33 18.36
CA ARG A 15 -8.34 -7.87 17.71
C ARG A 15 -7.17 -7.99 18.67
N THR A 16 -6.91 -6.95 19.46
CA THR A 16 -5.75 -6.90 20.36
C THR A 16 -5.95 -7.76 21.61
N GLU A 17 -7.14 -7.74 22.22
CA GLU A 17 -7.38 -8.39 23.52
C GLU A 17 -7.92 -9.81 23.40
N GLU A 18 -8.55 -10.17 22.26
CA GLU A 18 -9.22 -11.47 22.12
C GLU A 18 -8.62 -12.32 21.00
N GLN A 19 -8.37 -11.77 19.81
CA GLN A 19 -7.90 -12.57 18.67
C GLN A 19 -6.39 -12.82 18.70
N LEU A 20 -5.58 -11.78 18.92
CA LEU A 20 -4.13 -11.88 18.89
C LEU A 20 -3.58 -12.90 19.91
N PRO A 21 -4.04 -12.89 21.20
CA PRO A 21 -3.56 -13.86 22.19
C PRO A 21 -3.89 -15.31 21.82
N VAL A 22 -5.04 -15.54 21.17
CA VAL A 22 -5.43 -16.89 20.73
C VAL A 22 -4.46 -17.41 19.67
N PHE A 23 -4.08 -16.59 18.69
CA PHE A 23 -3.12 -17.02 17.65
C PHE A 23 -1.69 -17.15 18.19
N GLU A 24 -1.31 -16.32 19.15
CA GLU A 24 -0.04 -16.44 19.87
C GLU A 24 0.05 -17.76 20.66
N ASP A 25 -0.98 -18.09 21.45
CA ASP A 25 -1.04 -19.34 22.22
C ASP A 25 -1.04 -20.59 21.33
N LEU A 26 -1.64 -20.48 20.13
CA LEU A 26 -1.65 -21.55 19.13
C LEU A 26 -0.35 -21.63 18.32
N GLY A 27 0.52 -20.63 18.39
CA GLY A 27 1.68 -20.50 17.50
C GLY A 27 1.32 -20.32 16.02
N ASP A 28 0.11 -19.84 15.71
CA ASP A 28 -0.34 -19.57 14.35
C ASP A 28 0.15 -18.19 13.89
N VAL A 29 1.43 -18.14 13.54
CA VAL A 29 2.13 -16.91 13.11
C VAL A 29 1.47 -16.24 11.91
N ARG A 30 0.84 -17.01 11.01
CA ARG A 30 0.16 -16.44 9.83
C ARG A 30 -1.11 -15.72 10.25
N SER A 31 -1.94 -16.34 11.08
CA SER A 31 -3.17 -15.70 11.58
C SER A 31 -2.86 -14.51 12.50
N GLN A 32 -1.76 -14.58 13.26
CA GLN A 32 -1.23 -13.45 14.03
C GLN A 32 -0.89 -12.26 13.11
N ALA A 33 -0.08 -12.48 12.06
CA ALA A 33 0.28 -11.44 11.08
C ALA A 33 -0.92 -10.84 10.35
N ILE A 34 -1.94 -11.65 10.01
CA ILE A 34 -3.19 -11.16 9.42
C ILE A 34 -3.98 -10.29 10.42
N THR A 35 -3.98 -10.66 11.69
CA THR A 35 -4.65 -9.89 12.75
C THR A 35 -3.96 -8.56 12.98
N GLN A 36 -2.62 -8.57 13.05
CA GLN A 36 -1.77 -7.38 13.09
C GLN A 36 -2.02 -6.45 11.89
N SER A 37 -2.24 -7.00 10.69
CA SER A 37 -2.58 -6.17 9.51
C SER A 37 -3.79 -5.29 9.76
N LYS A 38 -4.84 -5.87 10.33
CA LYS A 38 -6.09 -5.17 10.58
C LYS A 38 -5.95 -4.16 11.71
N ILE A 39 -5.10 -4.45 12.70
CA ILE A 39 -4.75 -3.50 13.76
C ILE A 39 -4.03 -2.30 13.15
N ALA A 40 -3.00 -2.54 12.32
CA ALA A 40 -2.25 -1.49 11.64
C ALA A 40 -3.14 -0.64 10.71
N ASP A 41 -4.08 -1.25 9.98
CA ASP A 41 -5.07 -0.52 9.16
C ASP A 41 -5.89 0.45 10.03
N ILE A 42 -6.43 -0.02 11.16
CA ILE A 42 -7.22 0.82 12.08
C ILE A 42 -6.36 1.96 12.67
N LEU A 43 -5.11 1.68 13.02
CA LEU A 43 -4.18 2.68 13.55
C LEU A 43 -3.84 3.74 12.51
N GLN A 44 -3.60 3.33 11.26
CA GLN A 44 -3.36 4.25 10.14
C GLN A 44 -4.57 5.16 9.91
N GLU A 45 -5.78 4.62 9.87
CA GLU A 45 -7.02 5.41 9.75
C GLU A 45 -7.21 6.44 10.90
N ARG A 46 -6.61 6.18 12.07
CA ARG A 46 -6.61 7.09 13.22
C ARG A 46 -5.49 8.13 13.19
N GLY A 47 -4.61 8.08 12.19
CA GLY A 47 -3.39 8.88 12.12
C GLY A 47 -2.30 8.43 13.10
N GLN A 48 -2.42 7.23 13.68
CA GLN A 48 -1.40 6.63 14.56
C GLN A 48 -0.32 5.95 13.70
N LEU A 49 0.30 6.74 12.83
CA LEU A 49 1.18 6.27 11.76
C LEU A 49 2.45 5.58 12.26
N ASP A 50 3.03 6.03 13.37
CA ASP A 50 4.23 5.42 13.95
C ASP A 50 3.99 3.97 14.38
N GLU A 51 2.88 3.73 15.09
CA GLU A 51 2.55 2.39 15.58
C GLU A 51 2.10 1.48 14.44
N ALA A 52 1.32 2.00 13.48
CA ALA A 52 0.96 1.26 12.29
C ALA A 52 2.21 0.85 11.49
N LEU A 53 3.18 1.75 11.33
CA LEU A 53 4.43 1.47 10.65
C LEU A 53 5.23 0.39 11.40
N ARG A 54 5.38 0.54 12.72
CA ARG A 54 6.09 -0.42 13.58
C ARG A 54 5.52 -1.83 13.42
N ILE A 55 4.19 -2.00 13.52
CA ILE A 55 3.53 -3.29 13.34
C ILE A 55 3.85 -3.88 11.95
N ARG A 56 3.75 -3.07 10.90
CA ARG A 56 4.02 -3.55 9.53
C ARG A 56 5.47 -3.98 9.34
N THR A 57 6.43 -3.20 9.84
CA THR A 57 7.86 -3.44 9.61
C THR A 57 8.44 -4.49 10.54
N GLU A 58 8.04 -4.51 11.81
CA GLU A 58 8.66 -5.35 12.85
C GLU A 58 7.89 -6.64 13.11
N GLU A 59 6.58 -6.67 12.85
CA GLU A 59 5.74 -7.83 13.19
C GLU A 59 5.22 -8.56 11.94
N GLN A 60 4.79 -7.84 10.90
CA GLN A 60 4.18 -8.47 9.73
C GLN A 60 5.18 -8.88 8.65
N LEU A 61 6.03 -7.94 8.22
CA LEU A 61 6.94 -8.16 7.10
C LEU A 61 7.87 -9.37 7.34
N PRO A 62 8.51 -9.53 8.52
CA PRO A 62 9.38 -10.68 8.79
C PRO A 62 8.62 -12.01 8.72
N VAL A 63 7.36 -12.05 9.19
CA VAL A 63 6.55 -13.28 9.15
C VAL A 63 6.28 -13.70 7.71
N PHE A 64 5.92 -12.77 6.82
CA PHE A 64 5.65 -13.13 5.42
C PHE A 64 6.92 -13.48 4.65
N GLU A 65 8.06 -12.88 5.00
CA GLU A 65 9.38 -13.25 4.48
C GLU A 65 9.77 -14.67 4.91
N ASP A 66 9.66 -14.99 6.19
CA ASP A 66 9.97 -16.32 6.74
C ASP A 66 9.06 -17.41 6.17
N LEU A 67 7.79 -17.08 5.90
CA LEU A 67 6.84 -17.98 5.25
C LEU A 67 7.05 -18.11 3.74
N GLY A 68 7.89 -17.28 3.12
CA GLY A 68 8.05 -17.19 1.66
C GLY A 68 6.78 -16.74 0.94
N ASP A 69 5.87 -16.04 1.64
CA ASP A 69 4.64 -15.51 1.06
C ASP A 69 4.89 -14.17 0.38
N VAL A 70 5.48 -14.25 -0.82
CA VAL A 70 5.88 -13.08 -1.62
C VAL A 70 4.73 -12.13 -1.94
N ARG A 71 3.49 -12.63 -2.03
CA ARG A 71 2.32 -11.76 -2.28
C ARG A 71 1.99 -10.95 -1.03
N SER A 72 1.95 -11.58 0.14
CA SER A 72 1.70 -10.89 1.41
C SER A 72 2.84 -9.94 1.78
N GLN A 73 4.08 -10.28 1.42
CA GLN A 73 5.24 -9.39 1.52
C GLN A 73 5.03 -8.11 0.71
N ALA A 74 4.73 -8.23 -0.59
CA ALA A 74 4.50 -7.08 -1.46
C ALA A 74 3.32 -6.20 -1.02
N ILE A 75 2.25 -6.80 -0.50
CA ILE A 75 1.11 -6.06 0.06
C ILE A 75 1.54 -5.29 1.32
N THR A 76 2.31 -5.92 2.22
CA THR A 76 2.82 -5.27 3.43
C THR A 76 3.74 -4.11 3.10
N GLN A 77 4.63 -4.28 2.13
CA GLN A 77 5.49 -3.22 1.59
C GLN A 77 4.69 -2.05 1.01
N SER A 78 3.59 -2.33 0.31
CA SER A 78 2.67 -1.28 -0.20
C SER A 78 2.16 -0.41 0.93
N LYS A 79 1.72 -1.05 2.01
CA LYS A 79 1.16 -0.36 3.16
C LYS A 79 2.23 0.42 3.94
N ILE A 80 3.46 -0.08 3.98
CA ILE A 80 4.60 0.67 4.52
C ILE A 80 4.86 1.92 3.69
N ALA A 81 4.92 1.78 2.35
CA ALA A 81 5.12 2.91 1.45
C ALA A 81 3.99 3.95 1.56
N ASP A 82 2.73 3.52 1.68
CA ASP A 82 1.59 4.41 1.92
C ASP A 82 1.78 5.24 3.21
N ILE A 83 2.13 4.58 4.32
CA ILE A 83 2.36 5.28 5.60
C ILE A 83 3.54 6.25 5.50
N LEU A 84 4.63 5.85 4.85
CA LEU A 84 5.79 6.72 4.65
C LEU A 84 5.43 7.93 3.79
N GLN A 85 4.62 7.75 2.76
CA GLN A 85 4.10 8.83 1.93
C GLN A 85 3.23 9.80 2.73
N GLU A 86 2.30 9.29 3.56
CA GLU A 86 1.50 10.11 4.48
C GLU A 86 2.36 10.90 5.48
N ARG A 87 3.53 10.38 5.86
CA ARG A 87 4.53 11.05 6.71
C ARG A 87 5.42 12.03 5.95
N GLY A 88 5.27 12.16 4.62
CA GLY A 88 6.13 12.97 3.77
C GLY A 88 7.52 12.38 3.50
N GLN A 89 7.74 11.11 3.84
CA GLN A 89 8.98 10.37 3.59
C GLN A 89 8.98 9.77 2.17
N LEU A 90 8.82 10.66 1.18
CA LEU A 90 8.55 10.30 -0.22
C LEU A 90 9.69 9.49 -0.86
N ASP A 91 10.95 9.77 -0.50
CA ASP A 91 12.11 9.05 -1.02
C ASP A 91 12.10 7.56 -0.65
N GLU A 92 11.79 7.25 0.60
CA GLU A 92 11.74 5.87 1.08
C GLU A 92 10.51 5.13 0.54
N ALA A 93 9.37 5.83 0.44
CA ALA A 93 8.19 5.28 -0.23
C ALA A 93 8.48 4.92 -1.70
N LEU A 94 9.16 5.81 -2.44
CA LEU A 94 9.59 5.53 -3.82
C LEU A 94 10.55 4.34 -3.89
N ARG A 95 11.54 4.28 -3.00
CA ARG A 95 12.50 3.17 -2.94
C ARG A 95 11.78 1.83 -2.77
N ILE A 96 10.87 1.73 -1.80
CA ILE A 96 10.09 0.50 -1.56
C ILE A 96 9.26 0.12 -2.79
N ARG A 97 8.50 1.07 -3.35
CA ARG A 97 7.65 0.79 -4.53
C ARG A 97 8.49 0.33 -5.73
N THR A 98 9.64 0.94 -5.97
CA THR A 98 10.48 0.69 -7.16
C THR A 98 11.41 -0.50 -7.02
N GLU A 99 12.08 -0.65 -5.87
CA GLU A 99 13.13 -1.66 -5.68
C GLU A 99 12.59 -2.96 -5.06
N GLU A 100 11.46 -2.91 -4.36
CA GLU A 100 10.91 -4.08 -3.65
C GLU A 100 9.61 -4.58 -4.29
N GLN A 101 8.64 -3.70 -4.56
CA GLN A 101 7.32 -4.15 -5.04
C GLN A 101 7.24 -4.43 -6.53
N LEU A 102 7.73 -3.52 -7.39
CA LEU A 102 7.68 -3.72 -8.84
C LEU A 102 8.30 -5.06 -9.27
N PRO A 103 9.51 -5.45 -8.83
CA PRO A 103 10.12 -6.71 -9.24
C PRO A 103 9.28 -7.94 -8.85
N ILE A 104 8.61 -7.90 -7.69
CA ILE A 104 7.73 -8.99 -7.25
C ILE A 104 6.53 -9.13 -8.19
N PHE A 105 5.84 -8.04 -8.52
CA PHE A 105 4.68 -8.10 -9.39
C PHE A 105 5.04 -8.44 -10.85
N GLU A 106 6.20 -8.00 -11.32
CA GLU A 106 6.76 -8.44 -12.60
C GLU A 106 7.05 -9.95 -12.62
N GLN A 107 7.73 -10.47 -11.59
CA GLN A 107 8.03 -11.90 -11.47
C GLN A 107 6.77 -12.76 -11.39
N LEU A 108 5.74 -12.28 -10.69
CA LEU A 108 4.45 -12.96 -10.57
C LEU A 108 3.59 -12.85 -11.84
N GLY A 109 3.95 -11.97 -12.78
CA GLY A 109 3.10 -11.64 -13.93
C GLY A 109 1.77 -10.98 -13.52
N ASP A 110 1.70 -10.37 -12.34
CA ASP A 110 0.51 -9.69 -11.85
C ASP A 110 0.44 -8.28 -12.47
N ALA A 111 0.02 -8.25 -13.74
CA ALA A 111 -0.07 -7.02 -14.52
C ALA A 111 -1.00 -5.96 -13.89
N HIS A 112 -2.02 -6.39 -13.14
CA HIS A 112 -2.89 -5.46 -12.43
C HIS A 112 -2.14 -4.76 -11.31
N SER A 113 -1.51 -5.53 -10.40
CA SER A 113 -0.73 -4.94 -9.32
C SER A 113 0.44 -4.12 -9.84
N LEU A 114 1.06 -4.53 -10.94
CA LEU A 114 2.12 -3.76 -11.60
C LEU A 114 1.64 -2.35 -11.99
N ALA A 115 0.51 -2.26 -12.71
CA ALA A 115 -0.06 -0.97 -13.13
C ALA A 115 -0.50 -0.10 -11.93
N VAL A 116 -1.01 -0.73 -10.86
CA VAL A 116 -1.34 -0.03 -9.61
C VAL A 116 -0.08 0.55 -8.97
N THR A 117 0.98 -0.23 -8.78
CA THR A 117 2.24 0.24 -8.16
C THR A 117 2.89 1.35 -9.00
N GLN A 118 2.86 1.26 -10.32
CA GLN A 118 3.33 2.33 -11.21
C GLN A 118 2.51 3.63 -11.02
N GLY A 119 1.19 3.53 -10.82
CA GLY A 119 0.34 4.67 -10.50
C GLY A 119 0.68 5.30 -9.16
N GLU A 120 0.94 4.49 -8.14
CA GLU A 120 1.35 4.96 -6.81
C GLU A 120 2.73 5.64 -6.83
N ILE A 121 3.67 5.12 -7.64
CA ILE A 121 4.96 5.79 -7.89
C ILE A 121 4.73 7.15 -8.54
N ALA A 122 3.86 7.24 -9.55
CA ALA A 122 3.53 8.51 -10.21
C ALA A 122 2.90 9.51 -9.24
N ASP A 123 1.99 9.07 -8.36
CA ASP A 123 1.38 9.91 -7.34
C ASP A 123 2.42 10.39 -6.31
N THR A 124 3.36 9.53 -5.89
CA THR A 124 4.44 9.89 -4.97
C THR A 124 5.41 10.91 -5.61
N LEU A 125 5.76 10.72 -6.88
CA LEU A 125 6.56 11.68 -7.67
C LEU A 125 5.85 13.03 -7.80
N GLN A 126 4.54 13.01 -8.02
CA GLN A 126 3.72 14.22 -8.08
C GLN A 126 3.77 15.00 -6.76
N GLU A 127 3.65 14.32 -5.62
CA GLU A 127 3.77 14.92 -4.28
C GLU A 127 5.17 15.49 -4.03
N ARG A 128 6.20 14.84 -4.58
CA ARG A 128 7.59 15.33 -4.55
C ARG A 128 7.85 16.51 -5.51
N GLY A 129 6.88 16.86 -6.35
CA GLY A 129 6.98 17.94 -7.33
C GLY A 129 7.61 17.54 -8.66
N GLN A 130 7.88 16.26 -8.89
CA GLN A 130 8.43 15.71 -10.14
C GLN A 130 7.31 15.47 -11.16
N LEU A 131 6.62 16.55 -11.56
CA LEU A 131 5.38 16.47 -12.36
C LEU A 131 5.59 15.88 -13.76
N ASP A 132 6.70 16.21 -14.43
CA ASP A 132 7.01 15.66 -15.76
C ASP A 132 7.24 14.14 -15.72
N GLU A 133 7.88 13.66 -14.66
CA GLU A 133 8.14 12.23 -14.47
C GLU A 133 6.87 11.46 -14.10
N ALA A 134 6.05 12.02 -13.21
CA ALA A 134 4.72 11.48 -12.90
C ALA A 134 3.85 11.40 -14.16
N LEU A 135 3.83 12.46 -14.99
CA LEU A 135 3.06 12.50 -16.23
C LEU A 135 3.54 11.42 -17.21
N ARG A 136 4.86 11.32 -17.42
CA ARG A 136 5.45 10.29 -18.27
C ARG A 136 5.06 8.89 -17.82
N LEU A 137 5.13 8.61 -16.52
CA LEU A 137 4.79 7.29 -15.99
C LEU A 137 3.30 6.96 -16.20
N TYR A 138 2.41 7.94 -15.97
CA TYR A 138 0.99 7.78 -16.23
C TYR A 138 0.68 7.51 -17.72
N GLU A 139 1.35 8.21 -18.63
CA GLU A 139 1.12 8.09 -20.07
C GLU A 139 1.70 6.83 -20.70
N GLN A 140 2.87 6.39 -20.23
CA GLN A 140 3.64 5.31 -20.86
C GLN A 140 3.38 3.94 -20.22
N GLU A 141 3.07 3.90 -18.93
CA GLU A 141 2.98 2.64 -18.19
C GLU A 141 1.57 2.42 -17.61
N VAL A 142 1.07 3.38 -16.81
CA VAL A 142 -0.16 3.20 -16.03
C VAL A 142 -1.41 3.09 -16.90
N LEU A 143 -1.64 4.08 -17.78
CA LEU A 143 -2.82 4.07 -18.66
C LEU A 143 -2.79 2.88 -19.64
N PRO A 144 -1.69 2.61 -20.37
CA PRO A 144 -1.60 1.43 -21.23
C PRO A 144 -1.79 0.12 -20.47
N GLY A 145 -1.27 0.01 -19.25
CA GLY A 145 -1.46 -1.15 -18.38
C GLY A 145 -2.92 -1.44 -18.07
N PHE A 146 -3.68 -0.43 -17.61
CA PHE A 146 -5.10 -0.59 -17.34
C PHE A 146 -5.95 -0.82 -18.61
N GLU A 147 -5.57 -0.22 -19.74
CA GLU A 147 -6.24 -0.45 -21.02
C GLU A 147 -6.04 -1.88 -21.53
N ALA A 148 -4.82 -2.42 -21.43
CA ALA A 148 -4.51 -3.79 -21.80
C ALA A 148 -5.33 -4.81 -20.98
N LEU A 149 -5.58 -4.48 -19.70
CA LEU A 149 -6.41 -5.27 -18.79
C LEU A 149 -7.92 -5.05 -18.99
N LYS A 150 -8.32 -4.11 -19.86
CA LYS A 150 -9.72 -3.73 -20.11
C LYS A 150 -10.43 -3.26 -18.83
N LEU A 151 -9.75 -2.43 -18.06
CA LEU A 151 -10.22 -1.86 -16.79
C LEU A 151 -10.64 -0.40 -16.99
N PRO A 152 -11.92 -0.13 -17.37
CA PRO A 152 -12.35 1.20 -17.79
C PRO A 152 -12.33 2.21 -16.65
N ALA A 153 -12.68 1.83 -15.42
CA ALA A 153 -12.71 2.75 -14.28
C ALA A 153 -11.31 3.25 -13.93
N GLU A 154 -10.33 2.36 -13.93
CA GLU A 154 -8.92 2.62 -13.67
C GLU A 154 -8.30 3.44 -14.80
N SER A 155 -8.63 3.11 -16.05
CA SER A 155 -8.22 3.88 -17.23
C SER A 155 -8.74 5.33 -17.18
N ASP A 156 -10.01 5.52 -16.79
CA ASP A 156 -10.62 6.85 -16.65
C ASP A 156 -9.98 7.66 -15.51
N ARG A 157 -9.62 7.00 -14.40
CA ARG A 157 -8.84 7.62 -13.32
C ARG A 157 -7.46 8.05 -13.82
N ALA A 158 -6.72 7.18 -14.50
CA ALA A 158 -5.41 7.51 -15.07
C ALA A 158 -5.50 8.68 -16.08
N ARG A 159 -6.51 8.69 -16.96
CA ARG A 159 -6.79 9.82 -17.88
C ARG A 159 -7.09 11.12 -17.14
N THR A 160 -7.72 11.04 -15.97
CA THR A 160 -7.99 12.22 -15.13
C THR A 160 -6.69 12.75 -14.53
N ARG A 161 -5.84 11.89 -13.97
CA ARG A 161 -4.51 12.26 -13.48
C ARG A 161 -3.63 12.89 -14.56
N ILE A 162 -3.60 12.31 -15.76
CA ILE A 162 -2.88 12.87 -16.92
C ILE A 162 -3.35 14.29 -17.24
N ARG A 163 -4.67 14.52 -17.26
CA ARG A 163 -5.24 15.86 -17.52
C ARG A 163 -4.87 16.85 -16.42
N GLU A 164 -4.94 16.45 -15.16
CA GLU A 164 -4.54 17.27 -14.00
C GLU A 164 -3.05 17.66 -14.06
N LEU A 165 -2.17 16.69 -14.35
CA LEU A 165 -0.74 16.91 -14.47
C LEU A 165 -0.41 17.84 -15.64
N ARG A 166 -1.02 17.65 -16.82
CA ARG A 166 -0.86 18.56 -17.97
C ARG A 166 -1.30 19.98 -17.63
N ALA A 167 -2.44 20.16 -16.97
CA ALA A 167 -2.94 21.47 -16.57
C ALA A 167 -2.00 22.19 -15.56
N ARG A 168 -1.25 21.44 -14.75
CA ARG A 168 -0.23 21.99 -13.85
C ARG A 168 1.06 22.36 -14.57
N LEU A 169 1.36 21.73 -15.70
CA LEU A 169 2.57 21.94 -16.50
C LEU A 169 2.40 23.03 -17.58
N GLY A 170 1.17 23.32 -18.05
CA GLY A 170 0.89 24.38 -19.02
C GLY A 170 -0.46 24.26 -19.72
#